data_AF-A0A9D8NA09-F1
#
_entry.id   AF-A0A9D8NA09-F1
#
_cell.length_a   1.000
_cell.length_b   1.000
_cell.length_c   1.000
_cell.angle_alpha   90.00
_cell.angle_beta   90.00
_cell.angle_gamma   90.00
#
_symmetry.space_group_name_H-M   'P 1'
#
loop_
_entity.id
_entity.type
_entity.pdbx_description
1 polymer ?
#
loop_
_entity_poly.entity_id
_entity_poly.type
_entity_poly.pdbx_seq_one_letter_code
_entity_poly.pdbx_strand_id
1 'polypeptide(L)'
;MGNFFGKLSSWLEGKPQEAPGKEAEQKSEPISAENNIIAIRGRICNEAVKKLDVRYKGEKESFKDMVITLWVQDGIIYDGLNTDEFKNQFKVQLLHNGYKYNLLEISCEHLPEAHHFTMLDTNVFMQLEQVRAHELSSSLRIFVEGGQGALMEDEYVLAAKALLNRRPSAYNIGRGKQVGYRTNHIAVDENPASPQADNNKYVSRAHAHIGYNAKDGFFLQVDEGGSVDHGNRTRVIRGEDIIDLRTVGQAFPLQDEDLIELGKHVILRVLFEE
;
A
#
# COMPACT_ATOMS: atom_id res chain seq x y z
N MET A 1 29.08 67.40 -16.11
CA MET A 1 29.01 68.61 -15.26
C MET A 1 27.68 68.52 -14.53
N GLY A 2 27.57 68.44 -13.20
CA GLY A 2 28.44 68.92 -12.14
C GLY A 2 27.52 69.63 -11.14
N ASN A 3 27.34 69.01 -9.97
CA ASN A 3 26.88 69.65 -8.73
C ASN A 3 27.62 70.98 -8.52
N PHE A 4 26.95 71.96 -7.91
CA PHE A 4 27.45 72.71 -6.75
C PHE A 4 26.43 73.81 -6.40
N PHE A 5 25.65 73.63 -5.35
CA PHE A 5 25.98 74.20 -4.04
C PHE A 5 26.03 75.72 -3.97
N GLY A 6 24.99 76.27 -3.34
CA GLY A 6 24.97 77.51 -2.58
C GLY A 6 23.75 77.42 -1.66
N LYS A 7 23.70 76.52 -0.67
CA LYS A 7 24.54 76.43 0.53
C LYS A 7 24.37 77.66 1.42
N LEU A 8 23.96 77.35 2.66
CA LEU A 8 24.12 78.12 3.90
C LEU A 8 23.23 79.36 3.96
N SER A 9 22.45 79.60 5.01
CA SER A 9 22.60 79.32 6.45
C SER A 9 21.30 79.91 7.04
N SER A 10 20.56 79.30 7.95
CA SER A 10 20.83 79.07 9.37
C SER A 10 19.45 78.67 9.95
N TRP A 11 19.27 77.58 10.70
CA TRP A 11 19.57 77.48 12.14
C TRP A 11 18.99 78.64 12.97
N LEU A 12 18.23 78.30 14.03
CA LEU A 12 17.41 79.13 14.97
C LEU A 12 15.93 79.16 14.55
N GLU A 13 14.93 78.54 15.19
CA GLU A 13 14.63 78.05 16.55
C GLU A 13 13.51 76.96 16.40
N GLY A 14 13.52 75.81 17.07
CA GLY A 14 12.85 75.64 18.36
C GLY A 14 11.46 74.96 18.31
N LYS A 15 11.44 73.63 18.56
CA LYS A 15 10.38 72.80 19.22
C LYS A 15 9.25 72.09 18.42
N PRO A 16 8.69 70.98 18.97
CA PRO A 16 8.23 69.79 18.25
C PRO A 16 6.71 69.49 18.37
N GLN A 17 6.18 68.59 17.51
CA GLN A 17 4.98 67.73 17.68
C GLN A 17 4.67 67.10 16.30
N GLU A 18 4.12 65.91 16.10
CA GLU A 18 3.61 64.78 16.91
C GLU A 18 3.45 63.62 15.89
N ALA A 19 3.67 62.37 16.26
CA ALA A 19 3.57 61.24 15.34
C ALA A 19 2.13 60.71 15.21
N PRO A 20 1.67 60.38 13.99
CA PRO A 20 0.71 59.30 13.76
C PRO A 20 1.33 58.28 12.79
N GLY A 21 1.07 56.99 12.83
CA GLY A 21 0.11 56.15 13.52
C GLY A 21 0.36 54.73 13.00
N LYS A 22 0.06 53.74 13.84
CA LYS A 22 0.42 52.32 13.72
C LYS A 22 0.03 51.70 12.37
N GLU A 23 1.00 51.03 11.74
CA GLU A 23 0.77 50.08 10.66
C GLU A 23 -0.05 48.89 11.18
N ALA A 24 -1.06 48.49 10.40
CA ALA A 24 -1.90 47.34 10.68
C ALA A 24 -1.13 46.05 10.41
N GLU A 25 -0.83 45.31 11.47
CA GLU A 25 -0.42 43.90 11.39
C GLU A 25 -1.54 43.07 10.73
N GLN A 26 -1.31 42.64 9.49
CA GLN A 26 -2.08 41.56 8.88
C GLN A 26 -1.79 40.26 9.64
N LYS A 27 -2.75 39.83 10.46
CA LYS A 27 -2.78 38.48 11.03
C LYS A 27 -2.91 37.47 9.90
N SER A 28 -1.83 36.73 9.62
CA SER A 28 -1.89 35.50 8.83
C SER A 28 -2.67 34.44 9.60
N GLU A 29 -3.80 34.00 9.06
CA GLU A 29 -4.53 32.85 9.60
C GLU A 29 -3.64 31.59 9.56
N PRO A 30 -3.71 30.72 10.58
CA PRO A 30 -2.94 29.48 10.59
C PRO A 30 -3.45 28.55 9.49
N ILE A 31 -2.59 28.21 8.53
CA ILE A 31 -2.86 27.22 7.49
C ILE A 31 -3.11 25.89 8.20
N SER A 32 -4.34 25.37 8.11
CA SER A 32 -4.66 24.05 8.65
C SER A 32 -3.86 22.96 7.92
N ALA A 33 -3.51 21.89 8.64
CA ALA A 33 -2.78 20.75 8.05
C ALA A 33 -3.52 20.14 6.84
N GLU A 34 -4.85 20.18 6.83
CA GLU A 34 -5.70 19.75 5.72
C GLU A 34 -5.53 20.60 4.46
N ASN A 35 -5.41 21.92 4.59
CA ASN A 35 -5.14 22.79 3.44
C ASN A 35 -3.76 22.49 2.82
N ASN A 36 -2.80 22.09 3.65
CA ASN A 36 -1.48 21.71 3.18
C ASN A 36 -1.51 20.39 2.40
N ILE A 37 -2.22 19.36 2.88
CA ILE A 37 -2.26 18.06 2.19
C ILE A 37 -2.96 18.13 0.84
N ILE A 38 -4.03 18.91 0.72
CA ILE A 38 -4.72 19.11 -0.57
C ILE A 38 -3.76 19.77 -1.58
N ALA A 39 -2.99 20.76 -1.14
CA ALA A 39 -1.98 21.39 -1.99
C ALA A 39 -0.87 20.40 -2.39
N ILE A 40 -0.38 19.57 -1.47
CA ILE A 40 0.62 18.52 -1.75
C ILE A 40 0.09 17.53 -2.79
N ARG A 41 -1.14 17.02 -2.62
CA ARG A 41 -1.79 16.10 -3.58
C ARG A 41 -1.81 16.67 -4.99
N GLY A 42 -2.22 17.93 -5.13
CA GLY A 42 -2.25 18.63 -6.41
C GLY A 42 -0.86 18.79 -7.04
N ARG A 43 0.15 19.15 -6.25
CA ARG A 43 1.54 19.28 -6.73
C ARG A 43 2.10 17.94 -7.21
N ILE A 44 1.90 16.87 -6.45
CA ILE A 44 2.40 15.53 -6.81
C ILE A 44 1.77 15.05 -8.12
N CYS A 45 0.46 15.21 -8.31
CA CYS A 45 -0.21 14.84 -9.57
C CYS A 45 0.38 15.61 -10.76
N ASN A 46 0.55 16.92 -10.61
CA ASN A 46 1.06 17.78 -11.68
C ASN A 46 2.53 17.50 -12.02
N GLU A 47 3.37 17.33 -11.01
CA GLU A 47 4.78 16.99 -11.23
C GLU A 47 4.94 15.58 -11.81
N ALA A 48 4.13 14.59 -11.39
CA ALA A 48 4.15 13.25 -12.00
C ALA A 48 3.89 13.33 -13.51
N VAL A 49 2.81 13.99 -13.93
CA VAL A 49 2.48 14.18 -15.36
C VAL A 49 3.63 14.87 -16.08
N LYS A 50 4.13 15.98 -15.53
CA LYS A 50 5.22 16.76 -16.14
C LYS A 50 6.48 15.91 -16.33
N LYS A 51 6.88 15.12 -15.33
CA LYS A 51 8.06 14.25 -15.42
C LYS A 51 7.87 13.14 -16.45
N LEU A 52 6.68 12.54 -16.50
CA LEU A 52 6.34 11.54 -17.51
C LEU A 52 6.32 12.12 -18.92
N ASP A 53 5.79 13.34 -19.10
CA ASP A 53 5.80 14.03 -20.39
C ASP A 53 7.24 14.37 -20.80
N VAL A 54 8.12 14.80 -19.88
CA VAL A 54 9.52 15.07 -20.23
C VAL A 54 10.23 13.81 -20.72
N ARG A 55 9.97 12.65 -20.09
CA ARG A 55 10.74 11.43 -20.32
C ARG A 55 10.17 10.52 -21.40
N TYR A 56 8.86 10.55 -21.63
CA TYR A 56 8.15 9.52 -22.40
C TYR A 56 7.10 10.07 -23.37
N LYS A 57 7.22 11.35 -23.77
CA LYS A 57 6.32 11.93 -24.78
C LYS A 57 6.38 11.14 -26.09
N GLY A 58 5.32 10.40 -26.37
CA GLY A 58 5.19 9.57 -27.58
C GLY A 58 5.12 8.06 -27.31
N GLU A 59 5.54 7.61 -26.12
CA GLU A 59 5.56 6.17 -25.74
C GLU A 59 4.36 5.80 -24.86
N LYS A 60 3.27 6.56 -24.89
CA LYS A 60 2.17 6.48 -23.89
C LYS A 60 1.45 5.12 -23.83
N GLU A 61 1.52 4.31 -24.90
CA GLU A 61 0.93 2.97 -24.91
C GLU A 61 1.75 1.90 -24.17
N SER A 62 3.07 2.08 -24.02
CA SER A 62 3.95 1.10 -23.36
C SER A 62 3.85 1.08 -21.83
N PHE A 63 3.12 2.05 -21.25
CA PHE A 63 2.94 2.16 -19.80
C PHE A 63 1.87 1.23 -19.23
N LYS A 64 1.04 0.60 -20.06
CA LYS A 64 -0.08 -0.22 -19.59
C LYS A 64 0.34 -1.32 -18.64
N ASP A 65 1.55 -1.85 -18.82
CA ASP A 65 2.11 -2.92 -18.00
C ASP A 65 3.06 -2.38 -16.92
N MET A 66 3.01 -1.09 -16.59
CA MET A 66 3.87 -0.49 -15.56
C MET A 66 3.12 -0.36 -14.22
N VAL A 67 3.82 -0.64 -13.12
CA VAL A 67 3.48 -0.18 -11.77
C VAL A 67 4.10 1.20 -11.55
N ILE A 68 3.31 2.11 -11.01
CA ILE A 68 3.79 3.37 -10.47
C ILE A 68 3.83 3.22 -8.96
N THR A 69 5.00 3.36 -8.36
CA THR A 69 5.16 3.36 -6.89
C THR A 69 5.55 4.75 -6.42
N LEU A 70 4.74 5.31 -5.51
CA LEU A 70 5.05 6.55 -4.80
C LEU A 70 5.65 6.22 -3.44
N TRP A 71 6.94 6.51 -3.30
CA TRP A 71 7.68 6.36 -2.06
C TRP A 71 7.61 7.65 -1.26
N VAL A 72 7.10 7.55 -0.02
CA VAL A 72 6.80 8.70 0.83
C VAL A 72 7.55 8.56 2.15
N GLN A 73 8.54 9.41 2.38
CA GLN A 73 9.40 9.34 3.58
C GLN A 73 8.86 10.14 4.77
N ASP A 74 7.68 10.74 4.62
CA ASP A 74 6.99 11.51 5.67
C ASP A 74 5.64 10.86 6.00
N GLY A 75 5.44 10.46 7.26
CA GLY A 75 4.24 9.75 7.69
C GLY A 75 2.93 10.53 7.50
N ILE A 76 2.95 11.86 7.71
CA ILE A 76 1.77 12.72 7.55
C ILE A 76 1.40 12.81 6.07
N ILE A 77 2.41 12.97 5.21
CA ILE A 77 2.20 12.95 3.76
C ILE A 77 1.70 11.59 3.32
N TYR A 78 2.27 10.50 3.84
CA TYR A 78 1.87 9.13 3.49
C TYR A 78 0.39 8.90 3.78
N ASP A 79 -0.08 9.19 4.99
CA ASP A 79 -1.49 9.04 5.37
C ASP A 79 -2.39 9.90 4.48
N GLY A 80 -1.92 11.10 4.14
CA GLY A 80 -2.60 12.02 3.25
C GLY A 80 -2.72 11.53 1.80
N LEU A 81 -1.72 10.80 1.29
CA LEU A 81 -1.71 10.25 -0.07
C LEU A 81 -2.32 8.85 -0.15
N ASN A 82 -2.24 8.05 0.91
CA ASN A 82 -2.72 6.67 0.94
C ASN A 82 -4.25 6.57 1.12
N THR A 83 -4.99 7.46 0.47
CA THR A 83 -6.46 7.48 0.45
C THR A 83 -6.98 7.07 -0.94
N ASP A 84 -8.17 6.48 -0.97
CA ASP A 84 -8.82 6.14 -2.25
C ASP A 84 -9.12 7.38 -3.09
N GLU A 85 -9.42 8.50 -2.43
CA GLU A 85 -9.65 9.79 -3.09
C GLU A 85 -8.42 10.23 -3.89
N PHE A 86 -7.24 10.26 -3.26
CA PHE A 86 -6.01 10.65 -3.94
C PHE A 86 -5.65 9.68 -5.07
N LYS A 87 -5.75 8.37 -4.83
CA LYS A 87 -5.44 7.35 -5.85
C LYS A 87 -6.33 7.49 -7.08
N ASN A 88 -7.63 7.76 -6.88
CA ASN A 88 -8.56 8.02 -7.96
C ASN A 88 -8.24 9.34 -8.69
N GLN A 89 -7.95 10.41 -7.95
CA GLN A 89 -7.55 11.69 -8.53
C GLN A 89 -6.28 11.54 -9.40
N PHE A 90 -5.25 10.88 -8.88
CA PHE A 90 -3.99 10.62 -9.56
C PHE A 90 -4.22 9.80 -10.84
N LYS A 91 -5.04 8.75 -10.75
CA LYS A 91 -5.45 7.92 -11.90
C LYS A 91 -6.14 8.71 -12.99
N VAL A 92 -7.14 9.51 -12.63
CA VAL A 92 -7.89 10.35 -13.57
C VAL A 92 -6.97 11.37 -14.23
N GLN A 93 -6.08 12.01 -13.46
CA GLN A 93 -5.15 13.00 -13.98
C GLN A 93 -4.18 12.37 -15.00
N LEU A 94 -3.58 11.22 -14.69
CA LEU A 94 -2.69 10.53 -15.61
C LEU A 94 -3.44 10.06 -16.87
N LEU A 95 -4.64 9.51 -16.72
CA LEU A 95 -5.45 9.04 -17.84
C LEU A 95 -5.85 10.19 -18.78
N HIS A 96 -6.23 11.35 -18.24
CA HIS A 96 -6.50 12.55 -19.04
C HIS A 96 -5.30 13.02 -19.85
N ASN A 97 -4.08 12.78 -19.35
CA ASN A 97 -2.83 13.08 -20.05
C ASN A 97 -2.36 11.92 -20.95
N GLY A 98 -3.20 10.90 -21.15
CA GLY A 98 -2.94 9.76 -22.03
C GLY A 98 -2.10 8.65 -21.42
N TYR A 99 -1.76 8.73 -20.13
CA TYR A 99 -1.00 7.70 -19.43
C TYR A 99 -1.93 6.63 -18.88
N LYS A 100 -1.79 5.42 -19.40
CA LYS A 100 -2.42 4.22 -18.84
C LYS A 100 -1.33 3.45 -18.11
N TYR A 101 -1.62 3.04 -16.89
CA TYR A 101 -0.73 2.23 -16.07
C TYR A 101 -1.55 1.13 -15.41
N ASN A 102 -0.88 0.09 -14.95
CA ASN A 102 -1.56 -1.05 -14.37
C ASN A 102 -1.97 -0.78 -12.92
N LEU A 103 -0.98 -0.42 -12.09
CA LEU A 103 -1.14 -0.29 -10.65
C LEU A 103 -0.48 0.98 -10.12
N LEU A 104 -1.09 1.57 -9.10
CA LEU A 104 -0.50 2.62 -8.28
C LEU A 104 -0.29 2.10 -6.86
N GLU A 105 0.96 2.06 -6.42
CA GLU A 105 1.35 1.74 -5.06
C GLU A 105 1.82 3.01 -4.34
N ILE A 106 1.59 3.06 -3.03
CA ILE A 106 2.10 4.13 -2.16
C ILE A 106 2.76 3.44 -0.98
N SER A 107 4.06 3.65 -0.81
CA SER A 107 4.89 3.01 0.21
C SER A 107 5.51 4.06 1.12
N CYS A 108 5.64 3.75 2.40
CA CYS A 108 6.37 4.55 3.39
C CYS A 108 7.69 3.90 3.85
N GLU A 109 8.15 2.86 3.16
CA GLU A 109 9.40 2.19 3.47
C GLU A 109 10.63 3.01 3.02
N HIS A 110 11.81 2.58 3.46
CA HIS A 110 13.08 3.16 3.00
C HIS A 110 13.22 2.98 1.49
N LEU A 111 13.74 4.02 0.82
CA LEU A 111 14.01 3.96 -0.61
C LEU A 111 15.01 2.83 -0.89
N PRO A 112 14.69 1.88 -1.78
CA PRO A 112 15.64 0.85 -2.20
C PRO A 112 16.93 1.45 -2.79
N GLU A 113 18.10 0.90 -2.44
CA GLU A 113 19.40 1.45 -2.84
C GLU A 113 19.71 1.35 -4.36
N ALA A 114 19.02 0.46 -5.08
CA ALA A 114 19.39 0.06 -6.45
C ALA A 114 18.44 0.56 -7.56
N HIS A 115 17.51 1.47 -7.27
CA HIS A 115 16.48 1.88 -8.24
C HIS A 115 16.57 3.35 -8.68
N HIS A 116 16.04 3.60 -9.88
CA HIS A 116 15.93 4.96 -10.43
C HIS A 116 14.64 5.61 -9.96
N PHE A 117 14.78 6.58 -9.05
CA PHE A 117 13.65 7.37 -8.54
C PHE A 117 13.57 8.72 -9.23
N THR A 118 12.33 9.20 -9.39
CA THR A 118 12.03 10.55 -9.84
C THR A 118 11.40 11.32 -8.69
N MET A 119 12.09 12.33 -8.16
CA MET A 119 11.52 13.19 -7.11
C MET A 119 10.33 14.00 -7.66
N LEU A 120 9.21 13.96 -6.94
CA LEU A 120 7.98 14.69 -7.26
C LEU A 120 7.74 15.87 -6.31
N ASP A 121 8.02 15.69 -5.02
CA ASP A 121 8.00 16.72 -3.99
C ASP A 121 9.06 16.37 -2.93
N THR A 122 9.23 17.21 -1.92
CA THR A 122 10.03 16.94 -0.73
C THR A 122 9.50 15.65 -0.09
N ASN A 123 10.38 14.66 0.09
CA ASN A 123 10.07 13.34 0.66
C ASN A 123 9.11 12.47 -0.19
N VAL A 124 8.81 12.84 -1.43
CA VAL A 124 7.98 12.02 -2.32
C VAL A 124 8.68 11.72 -3.63
N PHE A 125 8.85 10.44 -3.90
CA PHE A 125 9.55 9.92 -5.07
C PHE A 125 8.65 8.97 -5.86
N MET A 126 8.80 8.97 -7.17
CA MET A 126 8.10 8.10 -8.09
C MET A 126 9.06 7.12 -8.73
N GLN A 127 8.68 5.86 -8.73
CA GLN A 127 9.34 4.78 -9.44
C GLN A 127 8.37 4.19 -10.47
N LEU A 128 8.89 3.81 -11.62
CA LEU A 128 8.17 3.08 -12.64
C LEU A 128 8.85 1.74 -12.82
N GLU A 129 8.09 0.67 -12.66
CA GLU A 129 8.58 -0.69 -12.87
C GLU A 129 7.65 -1.40 -13.84
N GLN A 130 8.22 -2.15 -14.77
CA GLN A 130 7.42 -3.00 -15.64
C GLN A 130 6.94 -4.18 -14.80
N VAL A 131 5.62 -4.33 -14.69
CA VAL A 131 5.01 -5.55 -14.18
C VAL A 131 5.45 -6.65 -15.13
N ARG A 132 6.06 -7.72 -14.62
CA ARG A 132 6.27 -8.88 -15.48
C ARG A 132 4.87 -9.42 -15.75
N ALA A 133 4.44 -9.50 -17.01
CA ALA A 133 3.06 -9.87 -17.36
C ALA A 133 2.58 -11.20 -16.71
N HIS A 134 3.50 -12.07 -16.30
CA HIS A 134 3.25 -13.28 -15.52
C HIS A 134 2.78 -13.02 -14.07
N GLU A 135 2.98 -11.83 -13.51
CA GLU A 135 2.59 -11.43 -12.14
C GLU A 135 1.15 -10.89 -12.06
N LEU A 136 0.34 -10.94 -13.14
CA LEU A 136 -1.03 -10.40 -13.15
C LEU A 136 -2.09 -11.40 -13.59
N SER A 137 -1.70 -12.47 -14.30
CA SER A 137 -2.54 -13.63 -14.55
C SER A 137 -2.46 -14.66 -13.42
N SER A 138 -1.53 -14.49 -12.47
CA SER A 138 -1.29 -15.49 -11.42
C SER A 138 -2.56 -15.72 -10.60
N SER A 139 -3.11 -16.91 -10.76
CA SER A 139 -4.04 -17.47 -9.80
C SER A 139 -3.34 -18.49 -8.92
N LEU A 140 -3.92 -18.65 -7.75
CA LEU A 140 -3.47 -19.53 -6.70
C LEU A 140 -4.63 -20.46 -6.39
N ARG A 141 -4.42 -21.76 -6.53
CA ARG A 141 -5.33 -22.80 -6.09
C ARG A 141 -4.96 -23.29 -4.70
N ILE A 142 -5.95 -23.42 -3.85
CA ILE A 142 -5.82 -23.91 -2.48
C ILE A 142 -6.83 -25.02 -2.24
N PHE A 143 -6.35 -26.15 -1.75
CA PHE A 143 -7.18 -27.28 -1.35
C PHE A 143 -6.55 -28.02 -0.17
N VAL A 144 -7.31 -28.92 0.46
CA VAL A 144 -6.81 -29.73 1.58
C VAL A 144 -5.83 -30.78 1.09
N GLU A 145 -4.66 -30.85 1.71
CA GLU A 145 -3.67 -31.88 1.45
C GLU A 145 -3.93 -33.13 2.29
N GLY A 146 -3.86 -34.31 1.65
CA GLY A 146 -3.82 -35.60 2.37
C GLY A 146 -5.02 -35.89 3.28
N GLY A 147 -6.16 -35.21 3.09
CA GLY A 147 -7.33 -35.32 3.96
C GLY A 147 -7.09 -34.78 5.38
N GLN A 148 -6.10 -33.92 5.57
CA GLN A 148 -5.78 -33.29 6.84
C GLN A 148 -6.62 -32.03 7.01
N GLY A 149 -7.86 -32.23 7.49
CA GLY A 149 -8.86 -31.18 7.63
C GLY A 149 -9.95 -31.24 6.56
N ALA A 150 -10.89 -30.31 6.64
CA ALA A 150 -11.92 -30.10 5.62
C ALA A 150 -12.15 -28.61 5.41
N LEU A 151 -12.25 -28.21 4.15
CA LEU A 151 -12.70 -26.88 3.73
C LEU A 151 -14.21 -26.93 3.44
N MET A 152 -14.84 -25.76 3.39
CA MET A 152 -16.26 -25.66 3.00
C MET A 152 -16.47 -25.85 1.49
N GLU A 153 -15.43 -25.63 0.69
CA GLU A 153 -15.39 -25.94 -0.74
C GLU A 153 -14.21 -26.89 -0.98
N ASP A 154 -14.27 -27.74 -2.01
CA ASP A 154 -13.19 -28.69 -2.32
C ASP A 154 -11.87 -27.98 -2.66
N GLU A 155 -11.96 -26.84 -3.34
CA GLU A 155 -10.84 -25.96 -3.67
C GLU A 155 -11.26 -24.49 -3.74
N TYR A 156 -10.27 -23.60 -3.61
CA TYR A 156 -10.41 -22.16 -3.79
C TYR A 156 -9.42 -21.65 -4.84
N VAL A 157 -9.92 -20.90 -5.82
CA VAL A 157 -9.09 -20.19 -6.80
C VAL A 157 -9.03 -18.71 -6.42
N LEU A 158 -7.82 -18.21 -6.21
CA LEU A 158 -7.53 -16.87 -5.72
C LEU A 158 -6.80 -16.09 -6.80
N ALA A 159 -7.32 -14.93 -7.19
CA ALA A 159 -6.74 -14.16 -8.28
C ALA A 159 -5.98 -12.95 -7.74
N ALA A 160 -4.72 -12.77 -8.17
CA ALA A 160 -3.91 -11.61 -7.81
C ALA A 160 -4.64 -10.29 -8.13
N LYS A 161 -5.33 -10.25 -9.28
CA LYS A 161 -6.12 -9.09 -9.73
C LYS A 161 -7.20 -8.65 -8.72
N ALA A 162 -7.83 -9.56 -7.99
CA ALA A 162 -8.84 -9.19 -6.99
C ALA A 162 -8.20 -8.44 -5.81
N LEU A 163 -7.02 -8.88 -5.38
CA LEU A 163 -6.24 -8.27 -4.30
C LEU A 163 -5.64 -6.93 -4.71
N LEU A 164 -5.14 -6.81 -5.94
CA LEU A 164 -4.61 -5.56 -6.49
C LEU A 164 -5.69 -4.46 -6.58
N ASN A 165 -6.94 -4.84 -6.85
CA ASN A 165 -8.08 -3.92 -6.83
C ASN A 165 -8.63 -3.66 -5.41
N ARG A 166 -7.95 -4.17 -4.37
CA ARG A 166 -8.32 -4.10 -2.94
C ARG A 166 -9.74 -4.56 -2.63
N ARG A 167 -10.27 -5.50 -3.43
CA ARG A 167 -11.60 -6.09 -3.22
C ARG A 167 -11.54 -7.61 -3.45
N PRO A 168 -11.26 -8.42 -2.40
CA PRO A 168 -10.91 -8.01 -1.04
C PRO A 168 -9.47 -7.45 -0.95
N SER A 169 -9.12 -6.81 0.18
CA SER A 169 -7.73 -6.39 0.43
C SER A 169 -6.79 -7.57 0.74
N ALA A 170 -7.37 -8.70 1.17
CA ALA A 170 -6.68 -9.96 1.44
C ALA A 170 -7.69 -11.13 1.40
N TYR A 171 -7.21 -12.33 1.08
CA TYR A 171 -7.97 -13.56 1.20
C TYR A 171 -7.83 -14.16 2.60
N ASN A 172 -8.71 -13.75 3.50
CA ASN A 172 -8.85 -14.29 4.85
C ASN A 172 -9.00 -15.81 4.90
N ILE A 173 -8.26 -16.44 5.82
CA ILE A 173 -8.31 -17.86 6.17
C ILE A 173 -8.84 -17.99 7.61
N GLY A 174 -9.74 -18.95 7.83
CA GLY A 174 -10.16 -19.32 9.17
C GLY A 174 -11.30 -20.34 9.19
N ARG A 175 -11.65 -20.81 10.38
CA ARG A 175 -12.79 -21.70 10.60
C ARG A 175 -14.12 -20.93 10.48
N GLY A 176 -15.03 -21.47 9.67
CA GLY A 176 -16.34 -20.89 9.37
C GLY A 176 -16.27 -19.79 8.29
N LYS A 177 -17.31 -19.68 7.45
CA LYS A 177 -17.34 -18.71 6.34
C LYS A 177 -17.50 -17.27 6.82
N GLN A 178 -18.35 -17.05 7.83
CA GLN A 178 -18.68 -15.72 8.34
C GLN A 178 -18.49 -15.67 9.86
N VAL A 179 -17.64 -14.74 10.32
CA VAL A 179 -17.30 -14.56 11.73
C VAL A 179 -17.49 -13.10 12.10
N GLY A 180 -18.66 -12.78 12.68
CA GLY A 180 -19.05 -11.39 12.92
C GLY A 180 -19.05 -10.61 11.61
N TYR A 181 -18.22 -9.56 11.52
CA TYR A 181 -18.05 -8.75 10.31
C TYR A 181 -16.97 -9.26 9.35
N ARG A 182 -16.20 -10.30 9.72
CA ARG A 182 -15.16 -10.90 8.87
C ARG A 182 -15.76 -12.01 8.01
N THR A 183 -15.44 -12.00 6.73
CA THR A 183 -15.67 -13.13 5.82
C THR A 183 -14.35 -13.84 5.57
N ASN A 184 -14.31 -15.15 5.80
CA ASN A 184 -13.20 -16.01 5.41
C ASN A 184 -13.41 -16.43 3.96
N HIS A 185 -12.45 -16.10 3.12
CA HIS A 185 -12.49 -16.46 1.70
C HIS A 185 -12.16 -17.94 1.54
N ILE A 186 -11.15 -18.40 2.28
CA ILE A 186 -10.76 -19.81 2.43
C ILE A 186 -11.31 -20.26 3.79
N ALA A 187 -12.42 -20.98 3.79
CA ALA A 187 -13.13 -21.33 5.02
C ALA A 187 -12.91 -22.80 5.37
N VAL A 188 -12.33 -23.05 6.56
CA VAL A 188 -12.27 -24.38 7.15
C VAL A 188 -13.65 -24.74 7.69
N ASP A 189 -14.12 -25.95 7.39
CA ASP A 189 -15.43 -26.45 7.79
C ASP A 189 -15.58 -26.42 9.32
N GLU A 190 -16.66 -25.82 9.79
CA GLU A 190 -16.98 -25.68 11.21
C GLU A 190 -18.12 -26.61 11.67
N ASN A 191 -18.63 -27.46 10.78
CA ASN A 191 -19.68 -28.41 11.11
C ASN A 191 -19.15 -29.44 12.14
N PRO A 192 -19.73 -29.51 13.35
CA PRO A 192 -19.30 -30.46 14.37
C PRO A 192 -19.58 -31.93 13.99
N ALA A 193 -20.44 -32.18 13.00
CA ALA A 193 -20.69 -33.51 12.46
C ALA A 193 -19.73 -33.92 11.33
N SER A 194 -18.82 -33.03 10.92
CA SER A 194 -17.82 -33.32 9.90
C SER A 194 -16.83 -34.39 10.39
N PRO A 195 -16.44 -35.37 9.55
CA PRO A 195 -15.40 -36.35 9.91
C PRO A 195 -14.07 -35.70 10.32
N GLN A 196 -13.83 -34.46 9.88
CA GLN A 196 -12.61 -33.70 10.12
C GLN A 196 -12.76 -32.67 11.26
N ALA A 197 -13.89 -32.68 11.98
CA ALA A 197 -14.17 -31.70 13.04
C ALA A 197 -13.08 -31.67 14.12
N ASP A 198 -12.47 -32.81 14.44
CA ASP A 198 -11.38 -32.90 15.42
C ASP A 198 -10.09 -32.22 14.95
N ASN A 199 -9.81 -32.21 13.65
CA ASN A 199 -8.67 -31.49 13.07
C ASN A 199 -9.00 -30.00 12.92
N ASN A 200 -10.19 -29.70 12.38
CA ASN A 200 -10.63 -28.35 12.08
C ASN A 200 -10.79 -27.48 13.33
N LYS A 201 -11.08 -28.07 14.50
CA LYS A 201 -11.36 -27.30 15.71
C LYS A 201 -10.18 -26.46 16.22
N TYR A 202 -8.96 -26.80 15.82
CA TYR A 202 -7.73 -26.10 16.15
C TYR A 202 -7.46 -24.92 15.21
N VAL A 203 -8.25 -24.74 14.15
CA VAL A 203 -8.16 -23.55 13.31
C VAL A 203 -8.98 -22.43 13.92
N SER A 204 -8.32 -21.35 14.32
CA SER A 204 -8.97 -20.09 14.69
C SER A 204 -9.91 -19.55 13.61
N ARG A 205 -10.93 -18.82 14.06
CA ARG A 205 -11.90 -18.15 13.20
C ARG A 205 -11.28 -17.00 12.36
N ALA A 206 -10.22 -16.38 12.85
CA ALA A 206 -9.33 -15.47 12.12
C ALA A 206 -7.90 -15.98 12.30
N HIS A 207 -7.44 -16.82 11.37
CA HIS A 207 -6.18 -17.56 11.54
C HIS A 207 -5.02 -16.88 10.81
N ALA A 208 -5.25 -16.58 9.54
CA ALA A 208 -4.25 -16.01 8.65
C ALA A 208 -4.96 -15.34 7.48
N HIS A 209 -4.21 -14.70 6.59
CA HIS A 209 -4.72 -14.25 5.31
C HIS A 209 -3.63 -14.28 4.25
N ILE A 210 -4.06 -14.36 2.99
CA ILE A 210 -3.17 -14.29 1.83
C ILE A 210 -3.33 -12.93 1.18
N GLY A 211 -2.21 -12.21 1.04
CA GLY A 211 -2.11 -10.96 0.31
C GLY A 211 -1.37 -11.13 -1.02
N TYR A 212 -1.28 -10.04 -1.75
CA TYR A 212 -0.53 -9.97 -3.01
C TYR A 212 0.16 -8.62 -3.13
N ASN A 213 1.43 -8.62 -3.52
CA ASN A 213 2.15 -7.42 -3.92
C ASN A 213 2.98 -7.71 -5.19
N ALA A 214 3.34 -6.67 -5.95
CA ALA A 214 4.04 -6.86 -7.22
C ALA A 214 5.46 -7.43 -7.06
N LYS A 215 6.09 -7.26 -5.89
CA LYS A 215 7.48 -7.64 -5.65
C LYS A 215 7.64 -9.12 -5.29
N ASP A 216 6.77 -9.61 -4.42
CA ASP A 216 6.86 -10.93 -3.77
C ASP A 216 5.77 -11.89 -4.27
N GLY A 217 4.81 -11.42 -5.06
CA GLY A 217 3.65 -12.19 -5.49
C GLY A 217 2.67 -12.45 -4.36
N PHE A 218 2.09 -13.65 -4.31
CA PHE A 218 1.24 -14.07 -3.20
C PHE A 218 2.08 -14.28 -1.94
N PHE A 219 1.61 -13.76 -0.81
CA PHE A 219 2.25 -13.95 0.48
C PHE A 219 1.22 -14.33 1.55
N LEU A 220 1.68 -15.09 2.55
CA LEU A 220 0.91 -15.47 3.72
C LEU A 220 1.27 -14.56 4.90
N GLN A 221 0.26 -14.08 5.62
CA GLN A 221 0.41 -13.36 6.89
C GLN A 221 -0.41 -14.05 7.97
N VAL A 222 0.18 -14.22 9.14
CA VAL A 222 -0.49 -14.78 10.32
C VAL A 222 -1.27 -13.68 11.02
N ASP A 223 -2.55 -13.97 11.32
CA ASP A 223 -3.39 -13.14 12.17
C ASP A 223 -3.18 -13.54 13.64
N GLU A 224 -3.61 -12.69 14.58
CA GLU A 224 -3.52 -12.96 16.03
C GLU A 224 -3.99 -14.38 16.39
N GLY A 225 -5.14 -14.82 15.85
CA GLY A 225 -5.69 -16.13 16.16
C GLY A 225 -4.87 -17.32 15.66
N GLY A 226 -4.03 -17.16 14.64
CA GLY A 226 -3.15 -18.21 14.12
C GLY A 226 -1.76 -18.23 14.74
N SER A 227 -1.45 -17.26 15.62
CA SER A 227 -0.12 -17.11 16.20
C SER A 227 0.10 -18.04 17.40
N VAL A 228 1.38 -18.25 17.72
CA VAL A 228 1.82 -19.04 18.86
C VAL A 228 1.45 -18.41 20.20
N ASP A 229 1.35 -17.08 20.25
CA ASP A 229 0.99 -16.34 21.46
C ASP A 229 -0.47 -16.59 21.88
N HIS A 230 -1.32 -16.96 20.92
CA HIS A 230 -2.70 -17.38 21.16
C HIS A 230 -2.89 -18.90 21.21
N GLY A 231 -1.79 -19.66 21.37
CA GLY A 231 -1.81 -21.13 21.50
C GLY A 231 -2.03 -21.89 20.19
N ASN A 232 -2.04 -21.19 19.06
CA ASN A 232 -2.14 -21.77 17.72
C ASN A 232 -0.80 -21.78 17.00
N ARG A 233 -0.80 -22.19 15.73
CA ARG A 233 0.41 -22.21 14.92
C ARG A 233 0.04 -22.15 13.44
N THR A 234 0.79 -21.36 12.70
CA THR A 234 0.82 -21.38 11.24
C THR A 234 2.23 -21.71 10.78
N ARG A 235 2.38 -22.64 9.84
CA ARG A 235 3.67 -22.95 9.21
C ARG A 235 3.55 -23.04 7.71
N VAL A 236 4.66 -22.81 7.04
CA VAL A 236 4.85 -23.20 5.64
C VAL A 236 5.85 -24.34 5.60
N ILE A 237 5.51 -25.41 4.89
CA ILE A 237 6.37 -26.56 4.64
C ILE A 237 6.72 -26.54 3.15
N ARG A 238 8.02 -26.50 2.86
CA ARG A 238 8.57 -26.41 1.50
C ARG A 238 9.62 -27.50 1.34
N GLY A 239 9.28 -28.59 0.67
CA GLY A 239 10.14 -29.77 0.62
C GLY A 239 10.39 -30.32 2.03
N GLU A 240 11.64 -30.31 2.48
CA GLU A 240 12.03 -30.74 3.83
C GLU A 240 12.04 -29.59 4.87
N ASP A 241 11.93 -28.34 4.41
CA ASP A 241 11.99 -27.17 5.27
C ASP A 241 10.64 -26.90 5.94
N ILE A 242 10.67 -26.69 7.26
CA ILE A 242 9.50 -26.30 8.06
C ILE A 242 9.73 -24.90 8.63
N ILE A 243 8.91 -23.95 8.19
CA ILE A 243 9.06 -22.53 8.50
C ILE A 243 7.92 -22.10 9.42
N ASP A 244 8.25 -21.75 10.66
CA ASP A 244 7.31 -21.22 11.64
C ASP A 244 7.02 -19.74 11.40
N LEU A 245 5.76 -19.39 11.10
CA LEU A 245 5.33 -18.01 11.01
C LEU A 245 4.90 -17.51 12.40
N ARG A 246 5.85 -16.94 13.15
CA ARG A 246 5.64 -16.50 14.54
C ARG A 246 5.17 -15.07 14.66
N THR A 247 5.64 -14.20 13.76
CA THR A 247 5.39 -12.76 13.83
C THR A 247 4.06 -12.44 13.15
N VAL A 248 3.09 -11.92 13.91
CA VAL A 248 1.81 -11.45 13.38
C VAL A 248 2.06 -10.34 12.35
N GLY A 249 1.38 -10.42 11.20
CA GLY A 249 1.50 -9.43 10.13
C GLY A 249 2.83 -9.44 9.36
N GLN A 250 3.77 -10.35 9.64
CA GLN A 250 4.95 -10.50 8.78
C GLN A 250 4.57 -11.23 7.50
N ALA A 251 4.80 -10.61 6.34
CA ALA A 251 4.55 -11.22 5.04
C ALA A 251 5.58 -12.31 4.74
N PHE A 252 5.09 -13.50 4.39
CA PHE A 252 5.91 -14.62 3.96
C PHE A 252 5.57 -15.01 2.52
N PRO A 253 6.49 -14.86 1.54
CA PRO A 253 6.22 -15.19 0.14
C PRO A 253 5.90 -16.67 -0.06
N LEU A 254 4.76 -16.95 -0.70
CA LEU A 254 4.35 -18.30 -1.07
C LEU A 254 5.01 -18.71 -2.38
N GLN A 255 5.29 -20.00 -2.50
CA GLN A 255 5.79 -20.65 -3.71
C GLN A 255 4.83 -21.75 -4.15
N ASP A 256 4.94 -22.14 -5.41
CA ASP A 256 4.24 -23.30 -5.94
C ASP A 256 4.59 -24.55 -5.12
N GLU A 257 3.60 -25.40 -4.89
CA GLU A 257 3.67 -26.62 -4.07
C GLU A 257 3.94 -26.42 -2.57
N ASP A 258 3.91 -25.18 -2.06
CA ASP A 258 3.97 -24.93 -0.62
C ASP A 258 2.79 -25.59 0.11
N LEU A 259 3.07 -26.15 1.29
CA LEU A 259 2.03 -26.61 2.20
C LEU A 259 1.89 -25.63 3.37
N ILE A 260 0.66 -25.23 3.67
CA ILE A 260 0.32 -24.35 4.79
C ILE A 260 -0.30 -25.19 5.90
N GLU A 261 0.39 -25.35 7.02
CA GLU A 261 -0.14 -25.99 8.23
C GLU A 261 -0.87 -24.93 9.08
N LEU A 262 -2.15 -25.17 9.38
CA LEU A 262 -3.00 -24.35 10.22
C LEU A 262 -3.40 -25.13 11.48
N GLY A 263 -3.18 -24.53 12.65
CA GLY A 263 -3.61 -25.13 13.92
C GLY A 263 -3.03 -26.52 14.17
N LYS A 264 -1.85 -26.84 13.61
CA LYS A 264 -1.14 -28.14 13.73
C LYS A 264 -1.76 -29.34 13.01
N HIS A 265 -2.98 -29.21 12.49
CA HIS A 265 -3.75 -30.36 12.01
C HIS A 265 -4.28 -30.21 10.59
N VAL A 266 -4.60 -28.98 10.18
CA VAL A 266 -5.12 -28.74 8.82
C VAL A 266 -3.96 -28.39 7.91
N ILE A 267 -3.81 -29.10 6.79
CA ILE A 267 -2.77 -28.81 5.80
C ILE A 267 -3.43 -28.42 4.49
N LEU A 268 -3.06 -27.26 3.97
CA LEU A 268 -3.50 -26.76 2.67
C LEU A 268 -2.35 -26.82 1.68
N ARG A 269 -2.58 -27.31 0.46
CA ARG A 269 -1.62 -27.23 -0.64
C ARG A 269 -1.87 -25.99 -1.48
N VAL A 270 -0.80 -25.32 -1.88
CA VAL A 270 -0.79 -24.17 -2.76
C VAL A 270 -0.29 -24.60 -4.14
N LEU A 271 -1.06 -24.31 -5.19
CA LEU A 271 -0.64 -24.45 -6.58
C LEU A 271 -0.80 -23.12 -7.32
N PHE A 272 0.22 -22.68 -8.03
CA PHE A 272 0.16 -21.50 -8.89
C PHE A 272 -0.31 -21.93 -10.28
N GLU A 273 -1.22 -21.14 -10.86
CA GLU A 273 -1.66 -21.31 -12.24
C GLU A 273 -1.13 -20.16 -13.10
N GLU A 274 -0.64 -20.50 -14.29
CA GLU A 274 -0.10 -19.55 -15.28
C GLU A 274 -1.18 -18.87 -16.14
#